data_AF-A0A8H5D653-F1
#
_entry.id   AF-A0A8H5D653-F1
#
_cell.length_a   1.000
_cell.length_b   1.000
_cell.length_c   1.000
_cell.angle_alpha   90.00
_cell.angle_beta   90.00
_cell.angle_gamma   90.00
#
_symmetry.space_group_name_H-M   'P 1'
#
loop_
_entity.id
_entity.type
_entity.pdbx_description
1 polymer ?
#
loop_
_entity_poly.entity_id
_entity_poly.type
_entity_poly.pdbx_seq_one_letter_code
_entity_poly.pdbx_strand_id
1 'polypeptide(L)'
;MGFARVQEGAKREGWLINMRPTLVKDPEWPSGKATVNFYFIQDDRNVQKIGTKRDAVDAYAEVTNATAGGASMDIEFKGELGEQSLKTSARERDPRECIIDVREHDVPYHLRVAMDNEIRVGLWYAMTFNEGQPNCSYIVKRAKRADPVVMTFDIETTKAPLKFHDQAIDQVMIILYMIDGQGCLITNREIVSEEDIDISNIHPRTAMKDHL
;
A
#
# COMPACT_ATOMS: atom_id res chain seq x y z
N MET A 1 -6.43 15.18 6.07
CA MET A 1 -6.86 13.80 6.39
C MET A 1 -6.41 13.29 7.78
N GLY A 2 -5.90 14.12 8.71
CA GLY A 2 -5.69 13.71 10.11
C GLY A 2 -4.49 12.79 10.41
N PHE A 3 -3.91 12.13 9.41
CA PHE A 3 -2.77 11.21 9.59
C PHE A 3 -1.44 11.94 9.89
N ALA A 4 -1.20 12.27 11.15
CA ALA A 4 0.10 12.81 11.59
C ALA A 4 1.20 11.75 11.49
N ARG A 5 2.39 12.16 11.05
CA ARG A 5 3.57 11.28 11.02
C ARG A 5 4.08 11.10 12.44
N VAL A 6 4.03 9.87 12.94
CA VAL A 6 4.66 9.53 14.22
C VAL A 6 6.15 9.29 13.98
N GLN A 7 7.00 9.93 14.78
CA GLN A 7 8.47 9.83 14.69
C GLN A 7 9.11 9.36 16.00
N GLU A 8 8.42 9.55 17.12
CA GLU A 8 8.87 9.18 18.46
C GLU A 8 7.64 9.07 19.38
N GLY A 9 7.78 8.35 20.50
CA GLY A 9 6.81 8.34 21.58
C GLY A 9 6.50 6.97 22.15
N ALA A 10 5.54 6.94 23.08
CA ALA A 10 5.09 5.72 23.74
C ALA A 10 4.56 4.69 22.75
N LYS A 11 4.60 3.42 23.17
CA LYS A 11 3.99 2.30 22.44
C LYS A 11 2.53 2.60 22.12
N ARG A 12 2.15 2.43 20.85
CA ARG A 12 0.76 2.62 20.38
C ARG A 12 0.26 1.34 19.73
N GLU A 13 -1.01 1.04 19.89
CA GLU A 13 -1.67 -0.03 19.13
C GLU A 13 -2.46 0.60 17.98
N GLY A 14 -2.48 -0.06 16.83
CA GLY A 14 -3.21 0.43 15.67
C GLY A 14 -3.59 -0.70 14.71
N TRP A 15 -4.76 -0.56 14.09
CA TRP A 15 -5.23 -1.43 13.03
C TRP A 15 -4.74 -0.91 11.69
N LEU A 16 -3.95 -1.70 10.97
CA LEU A 16 -3.36 -1.28 9.69
C LEU A 16 -4.42 -1.24 8.60
N ILE A 17 -4.79 -0.06 8.11
CA ILE A 17 -5.81 0.11 7.06
C ILE A 17 -5.21 0.24 5.66
N ASN A 18 -3.99 0.75 5.54
CA ASN A 18 -3.36 0.95 4.23
C ASN A 18 -1.83 0.99 4.33
N MET A 19 -1.16 0.76 3.21
CA MET A 19 0.27 1.00 3.04
C MET A 19 0.56 1.56 1.64
N ARG A 20 1.48 2.52 1.54
CA ARG A 20 1.85 3.16 0.27
C ARG A 20 3.35 3.39 0.17
N PRO A 21 3.99 3.11 -0.97
CA PRO A 21 5.39 3.47 -1.19
C PRO A 21 5.57 4.99 -1.15
N THR A 22 6.74 5.45 -0.71
CA THR A 22 7.12 6.86 -0.68
C THR A 22 8.64 7.00 -0.73
N LEU A 23 9.13 8.22 -0.95
CA LEU A 23 10.55 8.56 -0.81
C LEU A 23 10.76 9.44 0.41
N VAL A 24 11.84 9.21 1.15
CA VAL A 24 12.28 10.07 2.26
C VAL A 24 13.69 10.55 1.95
N LYS A 25 13.88 11.86 1.86
CA LYS A 25 15.20 12.48 1.66
C LYS A 25 15.91 12.63 3.00
N ASP A 26 17.22 12.43 2.98
CA ASP A 26 18.12 12.74 4.07
C ASP A 26 19.43 13.33 3.50
N PRO A 27 20.31 13.90 4.34
CA PRO A 27 21.55 14.53 3.86
C PRO A 27 22.50 13.58 3.12
N GLU A 28 22.42 12.28 3.41
CA GLU A 28 23.27 11.24 2.82
C GLU A 28 22.72 10.79 1.45
N TRP A 29 21.40 10.82 1.27
CA TRP A 29 20.71 10.44 0.04
C TRP A 29 19.75 11.56 -0.43
N PRO A 30 20.27 12.60 -1.11
CA PRO A 30 19.48 13.73 -1.58
C PRO A 30 18.39 13.37 -2.60
N SER A 31 18.61 12.28 -3.35
CA SER A 31 17.63 11.69 -4.28
C SER A 31 16.45 11.00 -3.56
N GLY A 32 16.64 10.65 -2.29
CA GLY A 32 15.64 10.02 -1.43
C GLY A 32 15.77 8.50 -1.34
N LYS A 33 15.59 7.97 -0.13
CA LYS A 33 15.49 6.54 0.15
C LYS A 33 14.07 6.05 -0.11
N ALA A 34 13.95 4.90 -0.77
CA ALA A 34 12.67 4.20 -0.90
C ALA A 34 12.18 3.77 0.48
N THR A 35 10.89 3.97 0.74
CA THR A 35 10.26 3.72 2.05
C THR A 35 8.79 3.36 1.87
N VAL A 36 8.16 2.82 2.92
CA VAL A 36 6.72 2.52 2.93
C VAL A 36 6.06 3.26 4.09
N ASN A 37 4.97 3.97 3.76
CA ASN A 37 4.07 4.55 4.74
C ASN A 37 2.99 3.54 5.10
N PHE A 38 2.80 3.29 6.39
CA PHE A 38 1.74 2.49 6.98
C PHE A 38 0.72 3.41 7.66
N TYR A 39 -0.57 3.17 7.41
CA TYR A 39 -1.68 4.00 7.90
C TYR A 39 -2.48 3.19 8.90
N PHE A 40 -2.62 3.69 10.13
CA PHE A 40 -3.26 2.99 11.23
C PHE A 40 -4.47 3.74 11.77
N ILE A 41 -5.45 2.97 12.24
CA ILE A 41 -6.60 3.45 13.01
C ILE A 41 -6.41 3.01 14.46
N GLN A 42 -6.64 3.92 15.41
CA GLN A 42 -6.60 3.67 16.85
C GLN A 42 -8.01 3.47 17.43
N ASP A 43 -8.08 2.99 18.67
CA ASP A 43 -9.35 2.67 19.35
C ASP A 43 -10.27 3.91 19.53
N ASP A 44 -9.70 5.11 19.63
CA ASP A 44 -10.39 6.38 19.77
C ASP A 44 -10.84 6.99 18.42
N ARG A 45 -10.79 6.20 17.33
CA ARG A 45 -10.99 6.63 15.93
C ARG A 45 -9.97 7.66 15.44
N ASN A 46 -8.90 7.95 16.20
CA ASN A 46 -7.80 8.75 15.67
C ASN A 46 -7.01 7.95 14.63
N VAL A 47 -6.47 8.69 13.65
CA VAL A 47 -5.75 8.13 12.51
C VAL A 47 -4.30 8.60 12.50
N GLN A 48 -3.36 7.70 12.26
CA GLN A 48 -1.93 8.00 12.30
C GLN A 48 -1.16 7.34 11.17
N LYS A 49 -0.14 8.04 10.67
CA LYS A 49 0.75 7.55 9.62
C LYS A 49 2.12 7.27 10.21
N ILE A 50 2.66 6.11 9.89
CA ILE A 50 4.02 5.72 10.24
C ILE A 50 4.79 5.54 8.94
N GLY A 51 5.95 6.17 8.83
CA GLY A 51 6.85 5.96 7.69
C GLY A 51 8.03 5.12 8.16
N THR A 52 8.16 3.89 7.65
CA THR A 52 9.33 3.06 7.92
C THR A 52 10.43 3.45 6.96
N LYS A 53 11.50 4.04 7.52
CA LYS A 53 12.77 4.24 6.81
C LYS A 53 13.50 2.90 6.78
N ARG A 54 13.48 2.18 5.67
CA ARG A 54 14.43 1.10 5.44
C ARG A 54 14.95 1.21 4.02
N ASP A 55 16.27 1.27 3.91
CA ASP A 55 16.96 1.32 2.64
C ASP A 55 16.57 0.07 1.84
N ALA A 56 15.92 0.26 0.70
CA ALA A 56 15.74 -0.80 -0.29
C ALA A 56 17.09 -1.36 -0.78
N VAL A 57 18.15 -0.57 -0.59
CA VAL A 57 19.53 -0.95 -0.84
C VAL A 57 19.95 -2.10 0.09
N ASP A 58 19.50 -2.20 1.35
CA ASP A 58 19.84 -3.35 2.20
C ASP A 58 19.05 -4.64 1.87
N ALA A 59 17.96 -4.54 1.10
CA ALA A 59 17.18 -5.72 0.70
C ALA A 59 17.74 -6.42 -0.57
N TYR A 60 18.54 -5.71 -1.38
CA TYR A 60 19.07 -6.23 -2.66
C TYR A 60 20.54 -5.86 -2.96
N ALA A 61 21.17 -4.94 -2.24
CA ALA A 61 22.57 -4.52 -2.49
C ALA A 61 23.62 -5.39 -1.79
N GLU A 62 23.27 -6.64 -1.46
CA GLU A 62 24.30 -7.66 -1.24
C GLU A 62 24.89 -8.17 -2.57
N VAL A 63 24.44 -7.67 -3.73
CA VAL A 63 25.04 -8.03 -5.03
C VAL A 63 26.29 -7.20 -5.35
N THR A 64 26.47 -6.00 -4.80
CA THR A 64 27.62 -5.14 -5.13
C THR A 64 28.79 -5.24 -4.17
N ASN A 65 28.58 -5.63 -2.90
CA ASN A 65 29.66 -5.83 -1.92
C ASN A 65 30.18 -7.28 -1.87
N ALA A 66 29.51 -8.23 -2.52
CA ALA A 66 29.93 -9.63 -2.62
C ALA A 66 31.24 -9.84 -3.41
N THR A 67 31.76 -8.81 -4.10
CA THR A 67 33.05 -8.89 -4.80
C THR A 67 34.25 -8.90 -3.83
N ALA A 68 34.08 -8.48 -2.58
CA ALA A 68 35.17 -8.40 -1.60
C ALA A 68 35.16 -9.51 -0.53
N GLY A 69 34.08 -10.28 -0.42
CA GLY A 69 33.87 -11.19 0.70
C GLY A 69 33.11 -12.46 0.34
N GLY A 70 33.57 -13.17 -0.70
CA GLY A 70 33.28 -14.60 -0.92
C GLY A 70 31.89 -15.10 -0.50
N ALA A 71 30.82 -14.47 -0.98
CA ALA A 71 29.47 -14.95 -0.75
C ALA A 71 29.24 -16.22 -1.59
N SER A 72 28.78 -17.29 -0.94
CA SER A 72 28.36 -18.54 -1.56
C SER A 72 27.13 -18.27 -2.44
N MET A 73 27.33 -18.02 -3.74
CA MET A 73 26.28 -18.31 -4.69
C MET A 73 26.18 -19.83 -4.79
N ASP A 74 25.07 -20.41 -4.32
CA ASP A 74 24.76 -21.82 -4.50
C ASP A 74 24.40 -22.06 -5.98
N ILE A 75 25.44 -22.15 -6.81
CA ILE A 75 25.33 -22.51 -8.23
C ILE A 75 25.23 -24.03 -8.28
N GLU A 76 24.01 -24.57 -8.24
CA GLU A 76 23.79 -25.98 -8.61
C GLU A 76 23.97 -26.13 -10.14
N PHE A 77 25.19 -26.50 -10.54
CA PHE A 77 25.49 -26.84 -11.92
C PHE A 77 24.97 -28.24 -12.23
N LYS A 78 23.73 -28.34 -12.73
CA LYS A 78 23.11 -29.62 -13.11
C LYS A 78 23.65 -30.09 -14.47
N GLY A 79 24.86 -30.66 -14.48
CA GLY A 79 25.46 -31.26 -15.67
C GLY A 79 26.60 -32.22 -15.33
N GLU A 80 26.47 -33.49 -15.75
CA GLU A 80 27.53 -34.50 -15.71
C GLU A 80 28.63 -34.16 -16.74
N LEU A 81 29.48 -33.18 -16.47
CA LEU A 81 30.72 -33.00 -17.23
C LEU A 81 31.93 -32.84 -16.31
N GLY A 82 32.92 -33.69 -16.55
CA GLY A 82 34.08 -33.93 -15.70
C GLY A 82 34.89 -32.69 -15.32
N GLU A 83 35.40 -32.76 -14.09
CA GLU A 83 36.07 -31.74 -13.27
C GLU A 83 37.33 -31.08 -13.86
N GLN A 84 37.80 -31.50 -15.04
CA GLN A 84 39.13 -31.11 -15.55
C GLN A 84 39.12 -30.09 -16.71
N SER A 85 37.98 -29.75 -17.31
CA SER A 85 37.95 -28.90 -18.52
C SER A 85 37.46 -27.44 -18.32
N LEU A 86 37.04 -27.05 -17.10
CA LEU A 86 36.40 -25.75 -16.86
C LEU A 86 37.36 -24.59 -16.56
N LYS A 87 38.62 -24.86 -16.18
CA LYS A 87 39.55 -23.80 -15.74
C LYS A 87 40.14 -22.96 -16.89
N THR A 88 40.14 -23.46 -18.11
CA THR A 88 40.79 -22.77 -19.25
C THR A 88 39.81 -21.89 -20.05
N SER A 89 38.50 -22.17 -20.05
CA SER A 89 37.50 -21.42 -20.85
C SER A 89 36.74 -20.32 -20.10
N ALA A 90 37.03 -20.12 -18.81
CA ALA A 90 36.38 -19.07 -18.01
C ALA A 90 36.96 -17.67 -18.28
N ARG A 91 38.18 -17.58 -18.84
CA ARG A 91 38.85 -16.29 -19.12
C ARG A 91 38.46 -15.66 -20.47
N GLU A 92 37.83 -16.40 -21.37
CA GLU A 92 37.45 -15.94 -22.72
C GLU A 92 35.95 -15.78 -22.94
N ARG A 93 35.11 -16.18 -21.98
CA ARG A 93 33.65 -16.01 -22.09
C ARG A 93 33.25 -14.57 -21.74
N ASP A 94 32.32 -14.00 -22.50
CA ASP A 94 31.68 -12.74 -22.14
C ASP A 94 30.91 -12.96 -20.83
N PRO A 95 31.20 -12.23 -19.74
CA PRO A 95 30.49 -12.37 -18.47
C PRO A 95 28.97 -12.24 -18.58
N ARG A 96 28.45 -11.59 -19.63
CA ARG A 96 27.01 -11.50 -19.91
C ARG A 96 26.38 -12.84 -20.24
N GLU A 97 27.14 -13.76 -20.83
CA GLU A 97 26.67 -15.12 -21.17
C GLU A 97 26.52 -16.01 -19.92
N CYS A 98 27.03 -15.57 -18.78
CA CYS A 98 26.85 -16.23 -17.49
C CYS A 98 25.52 -15.84 -16.81
N ILE A 99 24.77 -14.86 -17.34
CA ILE A 99 23.46 -14.45 -16.81
C ILE A 99 22.41 -15.43 -17.32
N ILE A 100 21.80 -16.20 -16.42
CA ILE A 100 20.79 -17.20 -16.76
C ILE A 100 19.39 -16.58 -16.81
N ASP A 101 18.99 -15.89 -15.74
CA ASP A 101 17.67 -15.26 -15.62
C ASP A 101 17.67 -14.23 -14.46
N VAL A 102 16.69 -13.33 -14.44
CA VAL A 102 16.44 -12.38 -13.34
C VAL A 102 15.09 -12.70 -12.69
N ARG A 103 15.13 -13.13 -11.43
CA ARG A 103 13.95 -13.53 -10.67
C ARG A 103 13.43 -12.37 -9.81
N GLU A 104 12.12 -12.33 -9.58
CA GLU A 104 11.44 -11.42 -8.65
C GLU A 104 11.68 -9.91 -8.92
N HIS A 105 12.09 -9.57 -10.14
CA HIS A 105 12.36 -8.19 -10.56
C HIS A 105 11.08 -7.34 -10.71
N ASP A 106 9.93 -7.99 -10.85
CA ASP A 106 8.62 -7.38 -11.04
C ASP A 106 7.84 -7.22 -9.72
N VAL A 107 8.40 -7.65 -8.59
CA VAL A 107 7.75 -7.52 -7.28
C VAL A 107 7.72 -6.04 -6.86
N PRO A 108 6.53 -5.42 -6.71
CA PRO A 108 6.42 -4.04 -6.26
C PRO A 108 7.08 -3.84 -4.88
N TYR A 109 7.86 -2.77 -4.73
CA TYR A 109 8.66 -2.52 -3.52
C TYR A 109 7.87 -2.58 -2.20
N HIS A 110 6.64 -2.04 -2.17
CA HIS A 110 5.80 -2.07 -0.97
C HIS A 110 5.31 -3.49 -0.62
N LEU A 111 5.16 -4.38 -1.61
CA LEU A 111 4.85 -5.78 -1.39
C LEU A 111 6.08 -6.54 -0.87
N ARG A 112 7.27 -6.28 -1.43
CA ARG A 112 8.53 -6.81 -0.89
C ARG A 112 8.69 -6.48 0.59
N VAL A 113 8.59 -5.20 0.96
CA VAL A 113 8.68 -4.76 2.36
C VAL A 113 7.62 -5.44 3.24
N ALA A 114 6.40 -5.60 2.75
CA ALA A 114 5.33 -6.26 3.51
C ALA A 114 5.57 -7.78 3.67
N MET A 115 6.12 -8.44 2.65
CA MET A 115 6.45 -9.87 2.69
C MET A 115 7.58 -10.12 3.68
N ASP A 116 8.71 -9.44 3.52
CA ASP A 116 9.93 -9.66 4.33
C ASP A 116 9.73 -9.33 5.81
N ASN A 117 8.81 -8.41 6.13
CA ASN A 117 8.51 -8.01 7.52
C ASN A 117 7.22 -8.64 8.06
N GLU A 118 6.60 -9.56 7.32
CA GLU A 118 5.34 -10.22 7.70
C GLU A 118 4.20 -9.24 8.06
N ILE A 119 4.15 -8.09 7.37
CA ILE A 119 3.14 -7.06 7.59
C ILE A 119 1.93 -7.31 6.66
N ARG A 120 0.71 -7.24 7.20
CA ARG A 120 -0.54 -7.44 6.47
C ARG A 120 -1.57 -6.40 6.89
N VAL A 121 -2.20 -5.76 5.89
CA VAL A 121 -3.35 -4.88 6.11
C VAL A 121 -4.50 -5.68 6.73
N GLY A 122 -5.26 -5.05 7.61
CA GLY A 122 -6.40 -5.67 8.30
C GLY A 122 -6.05 -6.32 9.65
N LEU A 123 -4.80 -6.21 10.11
CA LEU A 123 -4.34 -6.73 11.40
C LEU A 123 -3.97 -5.60 12.36
N TRP A 124 -3.99 -5.93 13.65
CA TRP A 124 -3.56 -5.05 14.73
C TRP A 124 -2.05 -5.17 14.95
N TYR A 125 -1.37 -4.04 15.08
CA TYR A 125 0.04 -3.95 15.38
C TYR A 125 0.30 -3.07 16.60
N ALA A 126 1.24 -3.50 17.43
CA ALA A 126 1.87 -2.71 18.47
C ALA A 126 3.10 -2.04 17.85
N MET A 127 3.06 -0.71 17.81
CA MET A 127 4.03 0.14 17.16
C MET A 127 4.89 0.82 18.22
N THR A 128 6.21 0.67 18.11
CA THR A 128 7.19 1.37 18.95
C THR A 128 8.20 2.08 18.06
N PHE A 129 8.69 3.23 18.51
CA PHE A 129 9.72 3.99 17.80
C PHE A 129 11.01 3.95 18.61
N ASN A 130 12.01 3.24 18.10
CA ASN A 130 13.34 3.22 18.68
C ASN A 130 14.31 3.84 17.67
N GLU A 131 15.02 4.90 18.06
CA GLU A 131 16.07 5.55 17.25
C GLU A 131 15.63 5.91 15.81
N GLY A 132 14.37 6.34 15.64
CA GLY A 132 13.82 6.73 14.34
C GLY A 132 13.43 5.55 13.42
N GLN A 133 13.57 4.31 13.89
CA GLN A 133 13.04 3.12 13.22
C GLN A 133 11.75 2.64 13.89
N PRO A 134 10.64 2.53 13.14
CA PRO A 134 9.42 1.95 13.67
C PRO A 134 9.55 0.41 13.72
N ASN A 135 9.21 -0.16 14.87
CA ASN A 135 8.99 -1.59 15.04
C ASN A 135 7.47 -1.83 15.10
N CYS A 136 6.97 -2.74 14.27
CA CYS A 136 5.57 -3.15 14.24
C CYS A 136 5.49 -4.63 14.63
N SER A 137 4.87 -4.91 15.77
CA SER A 137 4.67 -6.27 16.27
C SER A 137 3.20 -6.68 16.16
N TYR A 138 2.91 -7.80 15.49
CA TYR A 138 1.55 -8.28 15.30
C TYR A 138 0.88 -8.64 16.63
N ILE A 139 -0.37 -8.18 16.83
CA ILE A 139 -1.17 -8.45 18.02
C ILE A 139 -2.23 -9.52 17.71
N VAL A 140 -1.89 -10.79 17.95
CA VAL A 140 -2.75 -11.96 17.69
C VAL A 140 -4.07 -11.90 18.47
N LYS A 141 -4.01 -11.43 19.71
CA LYS A 141 -5.14 -11.42 20.67
C LYS A 141 -6.30 -10.49 20.27
N ARG A 142 -6.11 -9.58 19.32
CA ARG A 142 -7.16 -8.66 18.85
C ARG A 142 -7.73 -9.13 17.51
N ALA A 143 -8.84 -9.86 17.57
CA ALA A 143 -9.55 -10.35 16.38
C ALA A 143 -10.59 -9.36 15.83
N LYS A 144 -11.22 -8.55 16.69
CA LYS A 144 -12.21 -7.55 16.25
C LYS A 144 -11.51 -6.51 15.38
N ARG A 145 -12.03 -6.25 14.18
CA ARG A 145 -11.54 -5.20 13.29
C ARG A 145 -11.79 -3.82 13.91
N ALA A 146 -11.00 -2.82 13.52
CA ALA A 146 -11.34 -1.44 13.80
C ALA A 146 -12.57 -1.03 12.98
N ASP A 147 -13.25 0.03 13.41
CA ASP A 147 -14.42 0.59 12.75
C ASP A 147 -13.99 1.84 11.94
N PRO A 148 -13.52 1.69 10.67
CA PRO A 148 -13.16 2.83 9.84
C PRO A 148 -14.40 3.64 9.47
N VAL A 149 -14.21 4.95 9.29
CA VAL A 149 -15.24 5.78 8.66
C VAL A 149 -15.34 5.39 7.19
N VAL A 150 -16.51 4.92 6.76
CA VAL A 150 -16.76 4.48 5.39
C VAL A 150 -17.69 5.48 4.72
N MET A 151 -17.25 6.02 3.58
CA MET A 151 -18.07 6.80 2.68
C MET A 151 -18.31 6.00 1.40
N THR A 152 -19.58 5.82 1.04
CA THR A 152 -19.97 5.34 -0.30
C THR A 152 -20.64 6.47 -1.05
N PHE A 153 -20.48 6.53 -2.36
CA PHE A 153 -21.15 7.54 -3.17
C PHE A 153 -21.54 6.97 -4.54
N ASP A 154 -22.57 7.56 -5.12
CA ASP A 154 -23.06 7.30 -6.45
C ASP A 154 -23.36 8.64 -7.13
N ILE A 155 -23.02 8.76 -8.41
CA ILE A 155 -23.15 10.01 -9.16
C ILE A 155 -24.07 9.82 -10.35
N GLU A 156 -24.94 10.80 -10.56
CA GLU A 156 -25.77 10.89 -11.76
C GLU A 156 -25.38 12.13 -12.55
N THR A 157 -25.28 11.96 -13.85
CA THR A 157 -24.91 13.02 -14.81
C THR A 157 -26.01 13.17 -15.86
N THR A 158 -26.08 14.35 -16.47
CA THR A 158 -26.87 14.49 -17.70
C THR A 158 -26.35 13.55 -18.78
N LYS A 159 -27.16 13.26 -19.78
CA LYS A 159 -26.75 12.43 -20.91
C LYS A 159 -27.56 12.75 -22.14
N ALA A 160 -26.92 12.84 -23.30
CA ALA A 160 -27.64 12.92 -24.57
C ALA A 160 -28.46 11.63 -24.84
N PRO A 161 -29.65 11.74 -25.46
CA PRO A 161 -30.47 10.57 -25.80
C PRO A 161 -29.69 9.52 -26.59
N LEU A 162 -29.77 8.26 -26.15
CA LEU A 162 -29.14 7.09 -26.78
C LEU A 162 -27.60 7.15 -26.92
N LYS A 163 -26.91 8.07 -26.24
CA LYS A 163 -25.44 8.12 -26.18
C LYS A 163 -24.91 7.67 -24.83
N PHE A 164 -23.62 7.38 -24.71
CA PHE A 164 -22.99 7.27 -23.40
C PHE A 164 -22.75 8.66 -22.79
N HIS A 165 -22.47 8.69 -21.49
CA HIS A 165 -22.03 9.91 -20.80
C HIS A 165 -20.72 10.44 -21.41
N ASP A 166 -20.61 11.75 -21.55
CA ASP A 166 -19.43 12.46 -22.04
C ASP A 166 -18.99 13.51 -21.00
N GLN A 167 -17.84 13.29 -20.37
CA GLN A 167 -17.30 14.17 -19.32
C GLN A 167 -17.06 15.62 -19.77
N ALA A 168 -16.96 15.89 -21.07
CA ALA A 168 -16.69 17.24 -21.57
C ALA A 168 -17.97 18.08 -21.73
N ILE A 169 -19.13 17.43 -21.81
CA ILE A 169 -20.41 18.07 -22.18
C ILE A 169 -21.45 17.85 -21.09
N ASP A 170 -21.49 16.65 -20.51
CA ASP A 170 -22.45 16.28 -19.49
C ASP A 170 -22.06 16.84 -18.12
N GLN A 171 -23.06 17.28 -17.36
CA GLN A 171 -22.89 17.86 -16.03
C GLN A 171 -23.35 16.87 -14.95
N VAL A 172 -22.68 16.89 -13.80
CA VAL A 172 -23.15 16.18 -12.60
C VAL A 172 -24.44 16.84 -12.12
N MET A 173 -25.51 16.06 -12.05
CA MET A 173 -26.83 16.52 -11.61
C MET A 173 -27.12 16.12 -10.16
N ILE A 174 -26.66 14.93 -9.73
CA ILE A 174 -26.88 14.40 -8.38
C ILE A 174 -25.62 13.68 -7.89
N ILE A 175 -25.29 13.88 -6.62
CA ILE A 175 -24.33 13.05 -5.88
C ILE A 175 -25.04 12.53 -4.63
N LEU A 176 -25.29 11.23 -4.61
CA LEU A 176 -25.76 10.52 -3.43
C LEU A 176 -24.54 10.00 -2.68
N TYR A 177 -24.44 10.23 -1.37
CA TYR A 177 -23.40 9.61 -0.57
C TYR A 177 -23.89 9.20 0.81
N MET A 178 -23.27 8.18 1.37
CA MET A 178 -23.54 7.71 2.73
C MET A 178 -22.24 7.71 3.53
N ILE A 179 -22.26 8.31 4.72
CA ILE A 179 -21.14 8.25 5.69
C ILE A 179 -21.64 7.51 6.93
N ASP A 180 -21.01 6.38 7.25
CA ASP A 180 -21.38 5.54 8.41
C ASP A 180 -22.90 5.26 8.50
N GLY A 181 -23.53 5.01 7.34
CA GLY A 181 -24.96 4.74 7.22
C GLY A 181 -25.89 5.97 7.21
N GLN A 182 -25.35 7.18 7.33
CA GLN A 182 -26.11 8.43 7.19
C GLN A 182 -26.12 8.87 5.72
N GLY A 183 -27.30 8.88 5.10
CA GLY A 183 -27.49 9.32 3.72
C GLY A 183 -27.47 10.84 3.58
N CYS A 184 -26.81 11.32 2.54
CA CYS A 184 -26.76 12.71 2.13
C CYS A 184 -26.93 12.81 0.62
N LEU A 185 -27.55 13.90 0.17
CA LEU A 185 -27.81 14.16 -1.25
C LEU A 185 -27.34 15.57 -1.59
N ILE A 186 -26.52 15.68 -2.63
CA ILE A 186 -26.15 16.96 -3.24
C ILE A 186 -26.78 17.00 -4.64
N THR A 187 -27.45 18.11 -4.97
CA THR A 187 -28.13 18.29 -6.24
C THR A 187 -27.73 19.60 -6.91
N ASN A 188 -27.52 19.56 -8.23
CA ASN A 188 -27.34 20.76 -9.02
C ASN A 188 -28.72 21.40 -9.32
N ARG A 189 -28.99 22.56 -8.71
CA ARG A 189 -30.27 23.28 -8.85
C ARG A 189 -30.49 23.92 -10.22
N GLU A 190 -29.46 24.05 -11.04
CA GLU A 190 -29.62 24.51 -12.43
C GLU A 190 -30.27 23.44 -13.32
N ILE A 191 -30.25 22.16 -12.88
CA ILE A 191 -30.73 21.01 -13.64
C ILE A 191 -31.95 20.36 -12.95
N VAL A 192 -31.89 20.20 -11.63
CA VAL A 192 -32.90 19.46 -10.84
C VAL A 192 -33.72 20.44 -10.02
N SER A 193 -35.03 20.47 -10.25
CA SER A 193 -35.97 21.32 -9.53
C SER A 193 -36.27 20.77 -8.13
N GLU A 194 -36.87 21.59 -7.25
CA GLU A 194 -37.20 21.17 -5.87
C GLU A 194 -38.26 20.07 -5.80
N GLU A 195 -39.11 19.95 -6.82
CA GLU A 195 -40.26 19.04 -6.86
C GLU A 195 -39.85 17.61 -7.24
N ASP A 196 -38.65 17.43 -7.78
CA ASP A 196 -38.14 16.15 -8.30
C ASP A 196 -37.40 15.30 -7.25
N ILE A 197 -37.36 15.76 -5.98
CA ILE A 197 -36.50 15.17 -4.94
C ILE A 197 -37.32 14.68 -3.74
N ASP A 198 -37.38 13.36 -3.53
CA ASP A 198 -37.88 12.74 -2.30
C ASP A 198 -36.77 11.97 -1.57
N ILE A 199 -36.21 12.58 -0.51
CA ILE A 199 -35.18 11.97 0.34
C ILE A 199 -35.75 11.07 1.45
N SER A 200 -37.08 11.08 1.66
CA SER A 200 -37.71 10.39 2.81
C SER A 200 -37.55 8.86 2.76
N ASN A 201 -37.32 8.33 1.55
CA ASN A 201 -37.17 6.91 1.29
C ASN A 201 -35.70 6.42 1.23
N ILE A 202 -34.71 7.30 1.44
CA ILE A 202 -33.28 6.91 1.50
C ILE A 202 -32.95 6.41 2.91
N HIS A 203 -33.61 5.33 3.31
CA HIS A 203 -33.25 4.57 4.51
C HIS A 203 -32.78 3.19 4.07
N PRO A 204 -31.50 2.82 4.28
CA PRO A 204 -31.06 1.46 4.04
C PRO A 204 -31.95 0.53 4.87
N ARG A 205 -32.56 -0.46 4.19
CA ARG A 205 -33.44 -1.45 4.81
C ARG A 205 -32.70 -2.06 6.00
N THR A 206 -33.36 -2.24 7.15
CA THR A 206 -32.74 -2.60 8.44
C THR A 206 -31.75 -3.77 8.38
N ALA A 207 -31.95 -4.71 7.45
CA ALA A 207 -31.06 -5.85 7.19
C ALA A 207 -29.65 -5.49 6.63
N MET A 208 -29.44 -4.29 6.10
CA MET A 208 -28.13 -3.82 5.62
C MET A 208 -27.26 -3.18 6.71
N LYS A 209 -27.79 -3.00 7.94
CA LYS A 209 -27.04 -2.41 9.06
C LYS A 209 -26.10 -3.40 9.75
N ASP A 210 -26.32 -4.71 9.56
CA ASP A 210 -25.59 -5.76 10.28
C ASP A 210 -24.40 -6.33 9.49
N HIS A 211 -24.06 -5.77 8.31
CA HIS A 211 -23.02 -6.31 7.40
C HIS A 211 -21.92 -5.29 7.03
N LEU A 212 -21.85 -4.15 7.75
CA LEU A 212 -20.75 -3.18 7.65
C LEU A 212 -19.93 -3.19 8.94
#